data_AF-S6W5W8-F1
#
_entry.id   AF-S6W5W8-F1
#
_cell.length_a   1.000
_cell.length_b   1.000
_cell.length_c   1.000
_cell.angle_alpha   90.00
_cell.angle_beta   90.00
_cell.angle_gamma   90.00
#
_symmetry.space_group_name_H-M   'P 1'
#
loop_
_entity.id
_entity.type
_entity.pdbx_description
1 polymer ?
#
loop_
_entity_poly.entity_id
_entity_poly.type
_entity_poly.pdbx_seq_one_letter_code
_entity_poly.pdbx_strand_id
1 'polypeptide(L)' 'GCTVYDERPLICRLFGTTASLPCPNGRRPVELIHPRAEKQIHEYMASTRQVLV' A
#
# COMPACT_ATOMS: atom_id res chain seq x y z
N GLY A 1 10.75 4.68 -7.37
CA GLY A 1 9.79 4.44 -6.28
C GLY A 1 9.12 5.75 -5.89
N CYS A 2 8.08 5.73 -5.06
CA CYS A 2 7.49 6.96 -4.51
C CYS A 2 8.48 7.61 -3.51
N THR A 3 8.74 8.92 -3.62
CA THR A 3 9.73 9.67 -2.83
C THR A 3 9.08 10.58 -1.77
N VAL A 4 7.82 10.32 -1.43
CA VAL A 4 7.04 11.19 -0.53
C VAL A 4 7.44 10.99 0.94
N TYR A 5 7.87 9.79 1.31
CA TYR A 5 8.32 9.43 2.65
C TYR A 5 9.72 8.80 2.56
N ASP A 6 10.59 9.12 3.51
CA ASP A 6 11.92 8.52 3.62
C ASP A 6 11.79 7.00 3.87
N GLU A 7 10.88 6.62 4.78
CA GLU A 7 10.42 5.25 4.93
C GLU A 7 9.03 5.07 4.32
N ARG A 8 8.90 4.22 3.31
CA ARG A 8 7.56 3.92 2.75
C ARG A 8 6.71 3.22 3.80
N PRO A 9 5.58 3.79 4.22
CA PRO A 9 4.66 3.08 5.09
C PRO A 9 4.00 1.92 4.36
N LEU A 10 3.43 0.99 5.14
CA LEU A 10 2.72 -0.16 4.54
C LEU A 10 1.55 0.30 3.67
N ILE A 11 0.87 1.40 4.00
CA ILE A 11 -0.28 1.89 3.23
C ILE A 11 0.13 2.32 1.82
N CYS A 12 1.31 2.94 1.69
CA CYS A 12 1.88 3.31 0.40
C CYS A 12 2.35 2.11 -0.45
N ARG A 13 2.29 0.88 0.08
CA ARG A 13 2.49 -0.34 -0.71
C ARG A 13 1.22 -0.82 -1.39
N LEU A 14 0.03 -0.44 -0.90
CA LEU A 14 -1.25 -0.81 -1.52
C LEU A 14 -1.56 0.04 -2.76
N PHE A 15 -1.18 1.32 -2.73
CA PHE A 15 -1.42 2.24 -3.84
C PHE A 15 -0.74 1.76 -5.13
N GLY A 16 -1.56 1.55 -6.16
CA GLY A 16 -1.14 1.06 -7.46
C GLY A 16 -0.97 -0.44 -7.54
N THR A 17 -1.05 -1.19 -6.44
CA THR A 17 -0.92 -2.66 -6.45
C THR A 17 -2.24 -3.38 -6.19
N THR A 18 -3.29 -2.66 -5.80
CA THR A 18 -4.66 -3.18 -5.65
C THR A 18 -5.61 -2.44 -6.59
N ALA A 19 -6.78 -3.03 -6.85
CA ALA A 19 -7.82 -2.39 -7.65
C ALA A 19 -8.54 -1.26 -6.89
N SER A 20 -8.62 -1.38 -5.56
CA SER A 20 -9.29 -0.43 -4.66
C SER A 20 -8.52 0.88 -4.47
N LEU A 21 -7.19 0.82 -4.57
CA LEU A 21 -6.28 1.94 -4.33
C LEU A 21 -5.44 2.20 -5.58
N PRO A 22 -5.99 2.80 -6.63
CA PRO A 22 -5.23 3.11 -7.83
C PRO A 22 -4.12 4.14 -7.53
N CYS A 23 -2.99 4.03 -8.22
CA CYS A 23 -1.94 5.04 -8.12
C CYS A 23 -2.39 6.31 -8.84
N PRO A 24 -2.33 7.50 -8.21
CA PRO A 24 -2.69 8.77 -8.87
C PRO A 24 -1.78 9.09 -10.06
N ASN A 25 -0.55 8.57 -10.07
CA ASN A 25 0.39 8.71 -11.18
C ASN A 25 0.23 7.62 -12.26
N GLY A 26 -0.83 6.81 -12.20
CA GLY A 26 -1.09 5.72 -13.15
C GLY A 26 -0.09 4.55 -13.10
N ARG A 27 0.83 4.53 -12.13
CA ARG A 27 1.84 3.47 -12.03
C ARG A 27 1.29 2.24 -11.32
N ARG A 28 1.43 1.07 -11.95
CA ARG A 28 1.07 -0.23 -11.37
C ARG A 28 1.94 -1.35 -11.93
N PRO A 29 2.18 -2.43 -11.17
CA PRO A 29 2.78 -3.65 -11.71
C PRO A 29 1.84 -4.33 -12.72
N VAL A 30 2.39 -5.27 -13.49
CA VAL A 30 1.60 -6.10 -14.42
C VAL A 30 0.66 -7.03 -13.64
N GLU A 31 1.17 -7.64 -12.57
CA GLU A 31 0.41 -8.48 -11.67
C GLU A 31 0.10 -7.72 -10.37
N LEU A 32 -1.19 -7.68 -10.00
CA LEU A 32 -1.64 -7.07 -8.75
C LEU A 32 -1.37 -8.01 -7.57
N ILE A 33 -1.28 -7.47 -6.36
CA ILE A 33 -1.13 -8.31 -5.18
C ILE A 33 -2.39 -9.14 -4.95
N HIS A 34 -2.20 -10.32 -4.35
CA HIS A 34 -3.33 -11.19 -4.02
C HIS A 34 -4.29 -10.48 -3.03
N PRO A 35 -5.62 -10.55 -3.20
CA PRO A 35 -6.60 -9.88 -2.33
C PRO A 35 -6.45 -10.21 -0.83
N ARG A 36 -5.98 -11.42 -0.53
CA ARG A 36 -5.65 -11.83 0.85
C ARG A 36 -4.56 -10.94 1.48
N ALA A 37 -3.53 -10.57 0.73
CA ALA A 37 -2.45 -9.73 1.24
C ALA A 37 -2.96 -8.31 1.53
N GLU A 38 -3.81 -7.76 0.67
CA GLU A 38 -4.50 -6.48 0.92
C GLU A 38 -5.31 -6.54 2.22
N LYS A 39 -6.12 -7.59 2.42
CA LYS A 39 -6.89 -7.78 3.66
C LYS A 39 -5.99 -7.83 4.91
N GLN A 40 -4.90 -8.59 4.86
CA GLN A 40 -3.96 -8.71 5.99
C GLN A 40 -3.30 -7.37 6.32
N ILE A 41 -2.97 -6.56 5.32
CA ILE A 41 -2.41 -5.22 5.52
C ILE A 41 -3.44 -4.32 6.21
N HIS A 42 -4.71 -4.35 5.80
CA HIS A 42 -5.77 -3.60 6.46
C HIS A 42 -6.00 -4.03 7.92
N GLU A 43 -6.03 -5.35 8.19
CA GLU A 43 -6.15 -5.90 9.54
C GLU A 43 -4.96 -5.48 10.43
N TYR A 44 -3.75 -5.51 9.89
CA TYR A 44 -2.56 -5.06 10.59
C TYR A 44 -2.60 -3.56 10.90
N MET A 45 -3.03 -2.72 9.97
CA MET A 45 -3.19 -1.27 10.20
C MET A 45 -4.27 -0.95 11.22
N ALA A 46 -5.35 -1.73 11.25
CA ALA A 46 -6.43 -1.55 12.22
C ALA A 46 -5.98 -1.92 13.64
N SER A 47 -5.07 -2.90 13.78
CA SER A 47 -4.54 -3.37 15.06
C SER A 47 -3.27 -2.65 15.52
N THR A 48 -2.55 -1.98 14.60
CA THR A 48 -1.24 -1.38 14.88
C THR A 48 -1.20 0.09 14.46
N ARG A 49 -0.95 0.98 15.42
CA ARG A 49 -0.72 2.40 15.13
C ARG A 49 0.66 2.59 14.51
N GLN A 50 0.70 2.89 13.21
CA GLN A 50 1.94 3.27 12.52
C GLN A 50 2.28 4.73 12.81
N VAL A 51 3.49 4.98 13.30
CA VAL A 51 4.07 6.33 13.42
C VAL A 51 5.08 6.46 12.29
N LEU A 52 4.85 7.43 11.40
CA LEU A 52 5.80 7.78 10.35
C LEU A 52 6.83 8.72 10.98
N VAL A 53 8.11 8.41 10.83
CA VAL A 53 9.23 9.24 11.27
C VAL A 53 9.88 9.93 10.09
#